data_AF-A0A346C034-F1
#
_entry.id   AF-A0A346C034-F1
#
_cell.length_a   1.000
_cell.length_b   1.000
_cell.length_c   1.000
_cell.angle_alpha   90.00
_cell.angle_beta   90.00
_cell.angle_gamma   90.00
#
_symmetry.space_group_name_H-M   'P 1'
#
loop_
_entity.id
_entity.type
_entity.pdbx_description
1 polymer ?
#
loop_
_entity_poly.entity_id
_entity_poly.type
_entity_poly.pdbx_seq_one_letter_code
_entity_poly.pdbx_strand_id
1 'polypeptide(L)'
;MLDELELHLSTTTNRLGRPYQQGTIRAYMTGARTLHRWMIQAGVEEDFTACDTSLLNRFFRHHYDTHDVPKSQDGKGGYTGGTSTLQRNVRVLFAWLEEEYEHPNPWRDKKLHRYSAPPQGKPKTLSSEFVTDCLKVTGNGNPRVRDFETTRDHAIIRVLTEGLRAEELLNLRVQDLDLHGHTLVVVPLKGDRNSQDGRTIPLQPKTVRALQRYLRAREEHSLSQGPWLWLGTRNRNRLRYSGLYRMVKRRAEEAGYDSAEVSPHSYCHTWTDDLLSSGVSGENVMAVRGWKSPAMLRRYAHDQASQRAVTAVHQLGDRY
;
A
#
# COMPACT_ATOMS: atom_id res chain seq x y z
N MET A 1 25.63 -16.46 -8.93
CA MET A 1 24.34 -16.77 -8.26
C MET A 1 23.37 -15.59 -8.10
N LEU A 2 23.72 -14.46 -7.46
CA LEU A 2 22.74 -13.36 -7.30
C LEU A 2 22.26 -12.79 -8.65
N ASP A 3 23.16 -12.58 -9.60
CA ASP A 3 22.79 -12.07 -10.93
C ASP A 3 21.99 -13.09 -11.76
N GLU A 4 22.31 -14.38 -11.61
CA GLU A 4 21.56 -15.48 -12.24
C GLU A 4 20.12 -15.56 -11.69
N LEU A 5 19.94 -15.41 -10.38
CA LEU A 5 18.61 -15.32 -9.77
C LEU A 5 17.83 -14.10 -10.30
N GLU A 6 18.48 -12.93 -10.39
CA GLU A 6 17.83 -11.71 -10.89
C GLU A 6 17.40 -11.89 -12.36
N LEU A 7 18.25 -12.52 -13.18
CA LEU A 7 17.95 -12.87 -14.56
C LEU A 7 16.76 -13.84 -14.63
N HIS A 8 16.80 -14.96 -13.92
CA HIS A 8 15.71 -15.95 -13.87
C HIS A 8 14.39 -15.28 -13.45
N LEU A 9 14.38 -14.46 -12.40
CA LEU A 9 13.18 -13.75 -11.96
C LEU A 9 12.65 -12.75 -13.01
N SER A 10 13.53 -12.19 -13.84
CA SER A 10 13.15 -11.23 -14.89
C SER A 10 12.64 -11.89 -16.17
N THR A 11 13.01 -13.15 -16.42
CA THR A 11 12.67 -13.90 -17.65
C THR A 11 11.58 -14.94 -17.43
N THR A 12 11.18 -15.21 -16.18
CA THR A 12 10.17 -16.22 -15.84
C THR A 12 8.83 -15.62 -15.43
N THR A 13 7.83 -16.49 -15.30
CA THR A 13 6.50 -16.13 -14.86
C THR A 13 6.20 -16.62 -13.45
N ASN A 14 5.31 -15.92 -12.75
CA ASN A 14 4.79 -16.37 -11.48
C ASN A 14 3.77 -17.51 -11.68
N ARG A 15 3.27 -18.07 -10.57
CA ARG A 15 2.28 -19.18 -10.57
C ARG A 15 0.98 -18.93 -11.34
N LEU A 16 0.69 -17.67 -11.71
CA LEU A 16 -0.46 -17.29 -12.53
C LEU A 16 -0.10 -17.08 -14.01
N GLY A 17 1.10 -17.49 -14.44
CA GLY A 17 1.60 -17.33 -15.81
C GLY A 17 1.91 -15.87 -16.19
N ARG A 18 2.10 -14.97 -15.21
CA ARG A 18 2.37 -13.56 -15.47
C ARG A 18 3.83 -13.21 -15.14
N PRO A 19 4.50 -12.33 -15.91
CA PRO A 19 5.84 -11.85 -15.57
C PRO A 19 5.89 -11.26 -14.16
N TYR A 20 7.02 -11.44 -13.47
CA TYR A 20 7.24 -10.80 -12.18
C TYR A 20 7.32 -9.28 -12.34
N GLN A 21 6.68 -8.57 -11.42
CA GLN A 21 6.78 -7.12 -11.35
C GLN A 21 8.15 -6.72 -10.80
N GLN A 22 8.71 -5.63 -11.32
CA GLN A 22 10.01 -5.10 -10.87
C GLN A 22 10.10 -4.90 -9.35
N GLY A 23 9.02 -4.46 -8.70
CA GLY A 23 8.97 -4.34 -7.23
C GLY A 23 9.07 -5.69 -6.52
N THR A 24 8.47 -6.74 -7.08
CA THR A 24 8.55 -8.11 -6.54
C THR A 24 9.96 -8.68 -6.70
N ILE A 25 10.58 -8.51 -7.88
CA ILE A 25 11.97 -8.93 -8.12
C ILE A 25 12.90 -8.27 -7.11
N ARG A 26 12.79 -6.95 -6.92
CA ARG A 26 13.57 -6.22 -5.91
C ARG A 26 13.37 -6.76 -4.50
N ALA A 27 12.14 -7.12 -4.12
CA ALA A 27 11.86 -7.67 -2.79
C ALA A 27 12.53 -9.04 -2.58
N TYR A 28 12.47 -9.93 -3.58
CA TYR A 28 13.14 -11.22 -3.54
C TYR A 28 14.67 -11.07 -3.51
N MET A 29 15.21 -10.22 -4.39
CA MET A 29 16.64 -9.91 -4.42
C MET A 29 17.13 -9.25 -3.13
N THR A 30 16.31 -8.41 -2.48
CA THR A 30 16.64 -7.86 -1.16
C THR A 30 16.77 -8.98 -0.13
N GLY A 31 15.89 -9.98 -0.16
CA GLY A 31 15.98 -11.15 0.71
C GLY A 31 17.27 -11.94 0.48
N ALA A 32 17.57 -12.29 -0.78
CA ALA A 32 18.78 -13.03 -1.15
C ALA A 32 20.07 -12.26 -0.78
N ARG A 33 20.13 -10.95 -1.06
CA ARG A 33 21.27 -10.09 -0.68
C ARG A 33 21.44 -9.96 0.84
N THR A 34 20.34 -10.02 1.60
CA THR A 34 20.39 -10.00 3.06
C THR A 34 20.97 -11.29 3.61
N LEU A 35 20.55 -12.44 3.07
CA LEU A 35 21.15 -13.75 3.40
C LEU A 35 22.64 -13.78 3.04
N HIS A 36 23.01 -13.37 1.82
CA HIS A 36 24.39 -13.35 1.37
C HIS A 36 25.31 -12.51 2.27
N ARG A 37 24.87 -11.30 2.63
CA ARG A 37 25.63 -10.44 3.55
C ARG A 37 25.82 -11.10 4.92
N TRP A 38 24.80 -11.78 5.42
CA TRP A 38 24.90 -12.50 6.69
C TRP A 38 25.83 -13.72 6.59
N MET A 39 25.79 -14.48 5.49
CA MET A 39 26.69 -15.62 5.26
C MET A 39 28.16 -15.18 5.35
N ILE A 40 28.52 -14.08 4.67
CA ILE A 40 29.87 -13.50 4.74
C ILE A 40 30.25 -13.15 6.18
N GLN A 41 29.34 -12.50 6.93
CA GLN A 41 29.58 -12.14 8.33
C GLN A 41 29.70 -13.35 9.26
N ALA A 42 29.01 -14.44 8.94
CA ALA A 42 29.05 -15.70 9.67
C ALA A 42 30.24 -16.59 9.29
N GLY A 43 31.11 -16.14 8.38
CA GLY A 43 32.28 -16.91 7.91
C GLY A 43 31.93 -18.06 6.97
N VAL A 44 30.79 -17.99 6.29
CA VAL A 44 30.39 -18.96 5.27
C VAL A 44 30.90 -18.44 3.92
N GLU A 45 31.99 -19.05 3.43
CA GLU A 45 32.67 -18.65 2.19
C GLU A 45 32.06 -19.29 0.92
N GLU A 46 31.21 -20.30 1.09
CA GLU A 46 30.50 -20.98 0.01
C GLU A 46 29.30 -20.17 -0.53
N ASP A 47 28.80 -20.56 -1.70
CA ASP A 47 27.61 -19.96 -2.30
C ASP A 47 26.31 -20.45 -1.62
N PHE A 48 25.15 -20.10 -2.19
CA PHE A 48 23.87 -20.45 -1.57
C PHE A 48 23.60 -21.97 -1.53
N THR A 49 24.34 -22.79 -2.28
CA THR A 49 24.18 -24.26 -2.25
C THR A 49 24.68 -24.89 -0.95
N ALA A 50 25.48 -24.18 -0.16
CA ALA A 50 25.86 -24.61 1.19
C ALA A 50 24.76 -24.36 2.25
N CYS A 51 23.65 -23.70 1.88
CA CYS A 51 22.62 -23.32 2.84
C CYS A 51 21.65 -24.46 3.15
N ASP A 52 21.87 -25.14 4.26
CA ASP A 52 20.93 -26.11 4.81
C ASP A 52 19.87 -25.48 5.74
N THR A 53 18.96 -26.31 6.25
CA THR A 53 17.94 -25.90 7.23
C THR A 53 18.55 -25.28 8.50
N SER A 54 19.70 -25.78 8.95
CA SER A 54 20.36 -25.33 10.18
C SER A 54 20.92 -23.92 10.02
N LEU A 55 21.62 -23.66 8.92
CA LEU A 55 22.16 -22.35 8.55
C LEU A 55 21.04 -21.33 8.39
N LEU A 56 19.95 -21.67 7.70
CA LEU A 56 18.80 -20.78 7.57
C LEU A 56 18.13 -20.49 8.91
N ASN A 57 18.02 -21.47 9.82
CA ASN A 57 17.50 -21.24 11.16
C ASN A 57 18.36 -20.24 11.94
N ARG A 58 19.70 -20.35 11.86
CA ARG A 58 20.62 -19.37 12.47
C ARG A 58 20.46 -17.98 11.85
N PHE A 59 20.38 -17.89 10.53
CA PHE A 59 20.15 -16.63 9.82
C PHE A 59 18.85 -15.95 10.24
N PHE A 60 17.73 -16.66 10.20
CA PHE A 60 16.44 -16.07 10.55
C PHE A 60 16.34 -15.72 12.02
N ARG A 61 16.98 -16.49 12.92
CA ARG A 61 17.09 -16.14 14.33
C ARG A 61 17.88 -14.85 14.53
N HIS A 62 19.05 -14.73 13.90
CA HIS A 62 19.85 -13.53 13.94
C HIS A 62 19.08 -12.32 13.42
N HIS A 63 18.40 -12.44 12.28
CA HIS A 63 17.60 -11.37 11.71
C HIS A 63 16.44 -10.97 12.63
N TYR A 64 15.76 -11.94 13.25
CA TYR A 64 14.70 -11.68 14.22
C TYR A 64 15.22 -10.87 15.41
N ASP A 65 16.30 -11.31 16.04
CA ASP A 65 16.86 -10.65 17.23
C ASP A 65 17.38 -9.23 16.93
N THR A 66 17.78 -8.96 15.68
CA THR A 66 18.37 -7.67 15.28
C THR A 66 17.38 -6.68 14.68
N HIS A 67 16.31 -7.13 14.01
CA HIS A 67 15.44 -6.26 13.21
C HIS A 67 13.96 -6.31 13.60
N ASP A 68 13.50 -7.36 14.26
CA ASP A 68 12.13 -7.41 14.74
C ASP A 68 12.06 -6.68 16.09
N VAL A 69 11.48 -5.48 16.08
CA VAL A 69 11.26 -4.67 17.28
C VAL A 69 9.83 -4.84 17.80
N PRO A 70 9.63 -4.84 19.13
CA PRO A 70 8.30 -4.80 19.73
C PRO A 70 7.51 -3.56 19.27
N LYS A 71 6.23 -3.74 18.92
CA LYS A 71 5.33 -2.64 18.55
C LYS A 71 4.78 -1.87 19.76
N SER A 72 5.06 -2.33 20.97
CA SER A 72 4.67 -1.69 22.23
C SER A 72 5.75 -1.94 23.28
N GLN A 73 5.89 -1.03 24.26
CA GLN A 73 6.88 -1.15 25.34
C GLN A 73 6.67 -2.40 26.20
N ASP A 74 5.45 -2.93 26.26
CA ASP A 74 5.10 -4.14 27.01
C ASP A 74 5.26 -5.44 26.22
N GLY A 75 5.69 -5.38 24.95
CA GLY A 75 5.87 -6.55 24.08
C GLY A 75 4.57 -7.22 23.59
N LYS A 76 3.40 -6.79 24.06
CA LYS A 76 2.10 -7.42 23.77
C LYS A 76 1.53 -7.05 22.40
N GLY A 77 2.03 -5.99 21.77
CA GLY A 77 1.62 -5.55 20.42
C GLY A 77 2.20 -6.39 19.28
N GLY A 78 2.96 -7.44 19.57
CA GLY A 78 3.72 -8.22 18.60
C GLY A 78 4.93 -7.46 18.05
N TYR A 79 5.59 -8.04 17.04
CA TYR A 79 6.81 -7.48 16.43
C TYR A 79 6.53 -6.82 15.08
N THR A 80 7.45 -6.03 14.55
CA THR A 80 7.34 -5.39 13.22
C THR A 80 7.05 -6.39 12.09
N GLY A 81 7.47 -7.66 12.23
CA GLY A 81 7.13 -8.76 11.32
C GLY A 81 8.04 -8.84 10.10
N GLY A 82 9.21 -8.21 10.18
CA GLY A 82 10.23 -8.16 9.13
C GLY A 82 10.77 -9.55 8.81
N THR A 83 10.98 -10.41 9.81
CA THR A 83 11.54 -11.76 9.59
C THR A 83 10.58 -12.66 8.82
N SER A 84 9.28 -12.60 9.12
CA SER A 84 8.27 -13.37 8.36
C SER A 84 8.23 -12.99 6.88
N THR A 85 8.46 -11.71 6.57
CA THR A 85 8.50 -11.19 5.20
C THR A 85 9.80 -11.60 4.51
N LEU A 86 10.93 -11.47 5.19
CA LEU A 86 12.23 -11.94 4.72
C LEU A 86 12.19 -13.43 4.39
N GLN A 87 11.66 -14.27 5.28
CA GLN A 87 11.51 -15.71 5.04
C GLN A 87 10.72 -16.00 3.76
N ARG A 88 9.62 -15.29 3.52
CA ARG A 88 8.83 -15.48 2.28
C ARG A 88 9.61 -15.09 1.02
N ASN A 89 10.41 -14.03 1.09
CA ASN A 89 11.21 -13.57 -0.03
C ASN A 89 12.39 -14.50 -0.32
N VAL A 90 13.08 -14.97 0.72
CA VAL A 90 14.21 -15.91 0.60
C VAL A 90 13.73 -17.28 0.12
N ARG A 91 12.51 -17.70 0.42
CA ARG A 91 11.94 -18.95 -0.12
C ARG A 91 12.05 -19.08 -1.63
N VAL A 92 11.95 -17.96 -2.36
CA VAL A 92 12.01 -17.96 -3.83
C VAL A 92 13.40 -18.33 -4.34
N LEU A 93 14.46 -17.86 -3.66
CA LEU A 93 15.83 -18.28 -3.95
C LEU A 93 15.97 -19.81 -3.86
N PHE A 94 15.42 -20.44 -2.82
CA PHE A 94 15.55 -21.89 -2.64
C PHE A 94 14.62 -22.73 -3.52
N ALA A 95 13.55 -22.14 -4.04
CA ALA A 95 12.77 -22.78 -5.12
C ALA A 95 13.57 -22.78 -6.43
N TRP A 96 14.25 -21.68 -6.74
CA TRP A 96 15.13 -21.57 -7.90
C TRP A 96 16.36 -22.47 -7.77
N LEU A 97 17.01 -22.54 -6.60
CA LEU A 97 18.14 -23.45 -6.37
C LEU A 97 17.77 -24.93 -6.51
N GLU A 98 16.56 -25.30 -6.08
CA GLU A 98 16.03 -26.66 -6.24
C GLU A 98 15.84 -27.02 -7.72
N GLU A 99 15.40 -26.06 -8.53
CA GLU A 99 15.15 -26.24 -9.97
C GLU A 99 16.44 -26.27 -10.79
N GLU A 100 17.36 -25.33 -10.56
CA GLU A 100 18.54 -25.14 -11.41
C GLU A 100 19.79 -25.89 -10.94
N TYR A 101 19.88 -26.22 -9.64
CA TYR A 101 21.08 -26.85 -9.05
C TYR A 101 20.75 -28.11 -8.25
N GLU A 102 19.53 -28.64 -8.35
CA GLU A 102 19.05 -29.82 -7.62
C GLU A 102 19.23 -29.71 -6.09
N HIS A 103 19.30 -28.48 -5.57
CA HIS A 103 19.56 -28.24 -4.16
C HIS A 103 18.38 -28.70 -3.29
N PRO A 104 18.60 -29.48 -2.20
CA PRO A 104 17.54 -29.87 -1.28
C PRO A 104 16.82 -28.66 -0.68
N ASN A 105 15.54 -28.47 -0.99
CA ASN A 105 14.82 -27.25 -0.58
C ASN A 105 14.54 -27.24 0.94
N PRO A 106 15.12 -26.30 1.73
CA PRO A 106 14.92 -26.26 3.18
C PRO A 106 13.46 -26.06 3.62
N TRP A 107 12.59 -25.54 2.75
CA TRP A 107 11.15 -25.42 3.06
C TRP A 107 10.40 -26.75 3.10
N ARG A 108 11.01 -27.85 2.63
CA ARG A 108 10.48 -29.22 2.75
C ARG A 108 10.86 -29.88 4.08
N ASP A 109 11.87 -29.37 4.77
CA ASP A 109 12.30 -29.87 6.07
C ASP A 109 11.35 -29.36 7.18
N LYS A 110 10.87 -30.27 8.02
CA LYS A 110 10.02 -29.95 9.17
C LYS A 110 10.78 -29.18 10.26
N LYS A 111 12.12 -29.22 10.26
CA LYS A 111 12.98 -28.53 11.21
C LYS A 111 13.15 -27.03 10.91
N LEU A 112 12.70 -26.55 9.73
CA LEU A 112 12.78 -25.13 9.42
C LEU A 112 11.82 -24.32 10.29
N HIS A 113 12.35 -23.42 11.11
CA HIS A 113 11.56 -22.55 11.98
C HIS A 113 10.81 -21.50 11.16
N ARG A 114 9.48 -21.42 11.33
CA ARG A 114 8.62 -20.49 10.59
C ARG A 114 8.18 -19.34 11.47
N TYR A 115 8.53 -18.12 11.08
CA TYR A 115 8.11 -16.92 11.78
C TYR A 115 6.75 -16.47 11.27
N SER A 116 5.82 -16.28 12.20
CA SER A 116 4.49 -15.77 11.91
C SER A 116 4.52 -14.26 11.74
N ALA A 117 3.74 -13.75 10.79
CA ALA A 117 3.45 -12.33 10.77
C ALA A 117 2.64 -11.99 12.03
N PRO A 118 2.88 -10.82 12.67
CA PRO A 118 2.09 -10.37 13.79
C PRO A 118 0.61 -10.30 13.38
N PRO A 119 -0.33 -10.56 14.31
CA PRO A 119 -1.73 -10.33 14.07
C PRO A 119 -1.92 -8.89 13.58
N GLN A 120 -2.66 -8.75 12.48
CA GLN A 120 -2.92 -7.44 11.91
C GLN A 120 -4.04 -6.79 12.72
N GLY A 121 -3.72 -5.72 13.45
CA GLY A 121 -4.75 -4.91 14.13
C GLY A 121 -5.69 -4.21 13.14
N LYS A 122 -6.75 -3.59 13.70
CA LYS A 122 -7.69 -2.76 12.93
C LYS A 122 -6.87 -1.74 12.11
N PRO A 123 -7.17 -1.58 10.82
CA PRO A 123 -6.58 -0.49 10.05
C PRO A 123 -6.85 0.85 10.75
N LYS A 124 -5.81 1.67 10.94
CA LYS A 124 -5.99 3.01 11.53
C LYS A 124 -6.88 3.85 10.63
N THR A 125 -7.97 4.38 11.18
CA THR A 125 -8.89 5.32 10.54
C THR A 125 -8.68 6.73 11.10
N LEU A 126 -9.18 7.73 10.39
CA LEU A 126 -9.10 9.15 10.73
C LEU A 126 -10.49 9.64 11.14
N SER A 127 -10.57 10.59 12.07
CA SER A 127 -11.85 11.22 12.41
C SER A 127 -12.26 12.24 11.34
N SER A 128 -13.54 12.62 11.33
CA SER A 128 -14.08 13.69 10.49
C SER A 128 -13.37 15.03 10.72
N GLU A 129 -13.03 15.32 11.98
CA GLU A 129 -12.34 16.53 12.42
C GLU A 129 -10.93 16.55 11.85
N PHE A 130 -10.19 15.45 11.98
CA PHE A 130 -8.84 15.32 11.43
C PHE A 130 -8.80 15.66 9.94
N VAL A 131 -9.69 15.05 9.14
CA VAL A 131 -9.75 15.27 7.69
C VAL A 131 -10.15 16.71 7.40
N THR A 132 -11.11 17.25 8.14
CA THR A 132 -11.59 18.63 8.00
C THR A 132 -10.48 19.64 8.28
N ASP A 133 -9.70 19.44 9.33
CA ASP A 133 -8.63 20.35 9.73
C ASP A 133 -7.44 20.27 8.76
N CYS A 134 -7.09 19.08 8.27
CA CYS A 134 -6.14 18.92 7.16
C CYS A 134 -6.60 19.67 5.89
N LEU A 135 -7.91 19.70 5.59
CA LEU A 135 -8.45 20.48 4.48
C LEU A 135 -8.44 21.98 4.78
N LYS A 136 -8.63 22.42 6.03
CA LYS A 136 -8.55 23.83 6.43
C LYS A 136 -7.15 24.41 6.25
N VAL A 137 -6.10 23.70 6.66
CA VAL A 137 -4.71 24.19 6.52
C VAL A 137 -4.25 24.33 5.06
N THR A 138 -4.91 23.63 4.15
CA THR A 138 -4.72 23.82 2.69
C THR A 138 -5.61 24.94 2.11
N GLY A 139 -6.17 25.81 2.97
CA GLY A 139 -7.05 26.91 2.62
C GLY A 139 -8.47 26.48 2.23
N ASN A 140 -8.86 25.23 2.48
CA ASN A 140 -10.16 24.64 2.16
C ASN A 140 -10.62 24.89 0.71
N GLY A 141 -9.67 24.99 -0.21
CA GLY A 141 -9.94 25.27 -1.61
C GLY A 141 -10.31 26.70 -1.96
N ASN A 142 -10.00 27.66 -1.07
CA ASN A 142 -10.12 29.09 -1.32
C ASN A 142 -9.32 29.49 -2.58
N PRO A 143 -9.96 30.11 -3.60
CA PRO A 143 -9.29 30.54 -4.83
C PRO A 143 -8.16 31.57 -4.65
N ARG A 144 -8.10 32.24 -3.48
CA ARG A 144 -7.01 33.16 -3.15
C ARG A 144 -5.69 32.44 -2.86
N VAL A 145 -5.73 31.15 -2.53
CA VAL A 145 -4.52 30.32 -2.41
C VAL A 145 -4.01 30.00 -3.81
N ARG A 146 -2.92 30.66 -4.20
CA ARG A 146 -2.29 30.50 -5.52
C ARG A 146 -1.04 29.63 -5.52
N ASP A 147 -0.55 29.24 -4.33
CA ASP A 147 0.59 28.34 -4.22
C ASP A 147 0.26 26.97 -4.85
N PHE A 148 1.13 26.52 -5.75
CA PHE A 148 0.96 25.28 -6.49
C PHE A 148 0.93 24.07 -5.56
N GLU A 149 1.86 23.99 -4.59
CA GLU A 149 1.92 22.85 -3.68
C GLU A 149 0.67 22.76 -2.82
N THR A 150 0.20 23.85 -2.26
CA THR A 150 -1.00 23.88 -1.41
C THR A 150 -2.26 23.54 -2.22
N THR A 151 -2.36 24.04 -3.45
CA THR A 151 -3.47 23.68 -4.36
C THR A 151 -3.45 22.20 -4.71
N ARG A 152 -2.27 21.65 -5.05
CA ARG A 152 -2.06 20.23 -5.33
C ARG A 152 -2.40 19.37 -4.12
N ASP A 153 -1.86 19.71 -2.96
CA ASP A 153 -2.03 18.94 -1.73
C ASP A 153 -3.51 18.90 -1.31
N HIS A 154 -4.25 20.01 -1.44
CA HIS A 154 -5.70 20.02 -1.23
C HIS A 154 -6.43 19.03 -2.15
N ALA A 155 -6.08 19.02 -3.44
CA ALA A 155 -6.68 18.10 -4.41
C ALA A 155 -6.30 16.63 -4.11
N ILE A 156 -5.06 16.37 -3.69
CA ILE A 156 -4.61 15.04 -3.28
C ILE A 156 -5.40 14.55 -2.06
N ILE A 157 -5.53 15.37 -1.01
CA ILE A 157 -6.29 14.98 0.20
C ILE A 157 -7.75 14.68 -0.17
N ARG A 158 -8.38 15.50 -1.01
CA ARG A 158 -9.74 15.24 -1.52
C ARG A 158 -9.84 13.90 -2.25
N VAL A 159 -8.89 13.58 -3.14
CA VAL A 159 -8.89 12.29 -3.84
C VAL A 159 -8.60 11.12 -2.90
N LEU A 160 -7.74 11.29 -1.89
CA LEU A 160 -7.52 10.27 -0.86
C LEU A 160 -8.80 9.96 -0.08
N THR A 161 -9.64 10.98 0.17
CA THR A 161 -10.96 10.79 0.80
C THR A 161 -11.98 10.07 -0.09
N GLU A 162 -11.67 9.81 -1.36
CA GLU A 162 -12.47 8.94 -2.26
C GLU A 162 -11.98 7.47 -2.22
N GLY A 163 -11.08 7.12 -1.29
CA GLY A 163 -10.72 5.73 -1.02
C GLY A 163 -9.61 5.13 -1.89
N LEU A 164 -8.86 5.94 -2.64
CA LEU A 164 -7.74 5.45 -3.45
C LEU A 164 -6.57 4.97 -2.57
N ARG A 165 -5.92 3.87 -2.98
CA ARG A 165 -4.62 3.49 -2.40
C ARG A 165 -3.55 4.49 -2.85
N ALA A 166 -2.49 4.62 -2.06
CA ALA A 166 -1.39 5.56 -2.34
C ALA A 166 -0.81 5.37 -3.76
N GLU A 167 -0.50 4.14 -4.14
CA GLU A 167 0.07 3.83 -5.45
C GLU A 167 -0.95 4.01 -6.58
N GLU A 168 -2.25 3.80 -6.34
CA GLU A 168 -3.30 4.06 -7.33
C GLU A 168 -3.36 5.55 -7.63
N LEU A 169 -3.40 6.38 -6.58
CA LEU A 169 -3.36 7.84 -6.69
C LEU A 169 -2.13 8.28 -7.48
N LEU A 170 -0.94 7.78 -7.14
CA LEU A 170 0.32 8.15 -7.79
C LEU A 170 0.44 7.69 -9.25
N ASN A 171 -0.39 6.74 -9.70
CA ASN A 171 -0.41 6.25 -11.07
C ASN A 171 -1.51 6.90 -11.94
N LEU A 172 -2.32 7.79 -11.37
CA LEU A 172 -3.31 8.56 -12.15
C LEU A 172 -2.63 9.42 -13.21
N ARG A 173 -3.23 9.43 -14.39
CA ARG A 173 -2.95 10.33 -15.51
C ARG A 173 -4.08 11.34 -15.65
N VAL A 174 -3.80 12.45 -16.33
CA VAL A 174 -4.81 13.49 -16.59
C VAL A 174 -6.03 12.90 -17.32
N GLN A 175 -5.78 12.03 -18.30
CA GLN A 175 -6.83 11.35 -19.09
C GLN A 175 -7.70 10.37 -18.29
N ASP A 176 -7.34 10.02 -17.05
CA ASP A 176 -8.14 9.12 -16.23
C ASP A 176 -9.29 9.84 -15.53
N LEU A 177 -9.36 11.17 -15.64
CA LEU A 177 -10.38 12.00 -15.01
C LEU A 177 -11.47 12.34 -16.03
N ASP A 178 -12.72 12.04 -15.68
CA ASP A 178 -13.90 12.63 -16.30
C ASP A 178 -14.57 13.57 -15.30
N LEU A 179 -14.15 14.84 -15.32
CA LEU A 179 -14.68 15.85 -14.40
C LEU A 179 -16.09 16.32 -14.77
N HIS A 180 -16.58 16.01 -15.97
CA HIS A 180 -17.96 16.30 -16.36
C HIS A 180 -18.90 15.20 -15.86
N GLY A 181 -18.53 13.94 -16.07
CA GLY A 181 -19.23 12.77 -15.52
C GLY A 181 -18.97 12.52 -14.03
N HIS A 182 -18.13 13.33 -13.38
CA HIS A 182 -17.75 13.20 -11.97
C HIS A 182 -17.17 11.82 -11.64
N THR A 183 -16.27 11.32 -12.47
CA THR A 183 -15.60 10.03 -12.23
C THR A 183 -14.10 10.11 -12.44
N LEU A 184 -13.38 9.17 -11.84
CA LEU A 184 -12.03 8.81 -12.25
C LEU A 184 -11.91 7.31 -12.47
N VAL A 185 -10.95 6.90 -13.31
CA VAL A 185 -10.65 5.50 -13.57
C VAL A 185 -9.35 5.11 -12.89
N VAL A 186 -9.41 4.12 -12.00
CA VAL A 186 -8.23 3.52 -11.37
C VAL A 186 -7.87 2.23 -12.09
N VAL A 187 -6.67 2.19 -12.66
CA VAL A 187 -6.08 0.95 -13.18
C VAL A 187 -5.39 0.20 -12.04
N PRO A 188 -5.58 -1.12 -11.88
CA PRO A 188 -4.87 -1.91 -10.89
C PRO A 188 -3.37 -1.89 -11.11
N LEU A 189 -2.62 -1.87 -10.01
CA LEU A 189 -1.15 -1.88 -9.99
C LEU A 189 -0.50 -3.15 -10.59
N LYS A 190 -1.29 -4.17 -10.92
CA LYS A 190 -0.86 -5.47 -11.43
C LYS A 190 -1.33 -5.76 -12.86
N GLY A 191 -1.93 -4.78 -13.53
CA GLY A 191 -2.41 -4.89 -14.92
C GLY A 191 -1.77 -3.84 -15.81
N ASP A 192 -1.72 -4.11 -17.11
CA ASP A 192 -1.54 -3.07 -18.12
C ASP A 192 -2.67 -2.03 -17.98
N ARG A 193 -2.44 -0.77 -18.38
CA ARG A 193 -3.50 0.24 -18.44
C ARG A 193 -4.63 -0.13 -19.41
N ASN A 194 -4.35 -1.06 -20.32
CA ASN A 194 -5.33 -1.70 -21.19
C ASN A 194 -6.08 -2.86 -20.53
N SER A 195 -5.82 -3.15 -19.25
CA SER A 195 -6.52 -4.20 -18.52
C SER A 195 -7.95 -3.80 -18.22
N GLN A 196 -8.90 -4.69 -18.53
CA GLN A 196 -10.31 -4.53 -18.15
C GLN A 196 -10.57 -4.64 -16.63
N ASP A 197 -9.52 -4.87 -15.81
CA ASP A 197 -9.63 -4.91 -14.35
C ASP A 197 -9.68 -3.49 -13.72
N GLY A 198 -9.72 -2.43 -14.53
CA GLY A 198 -9.95 -1.04 -14.09
C GLY A 198 -11.25 -0.89 -13.29
N ARG A 199 -11.27 0.07 -12.36
CA ARG A 199 -12.51 0.44 -11.64
C ARG A 199 -12.76 1.93 -11.67
N THR A 200 -14.03 2.29 -11.82
CA THR A 200 -14.48 3.67 -11.79
C THR A 200 -14.77 4.08 -10.35
N ILE A 201 -14.23 5.23 -9.94
CA ILE A 201 -14.51 5.86 -8.64
C ILE A 201 -15.35 7.10 -8.90
N PRO A 202 -16.59 7.17 -8.37
CA PRO A 202 -17.36 8.40 -8.42
C PRO A 202 -16.70 9.47 -7.55
N LEU A 203 -16.70 10.71 -8.02
CA LEU A 203 -16.08 11.85 -7.36
C LEU A 203 -17.13 12.75 -6.75
N GLN A 204 -16.91 13.13 -5.49
CA GLN A 204 -17.77 14.11 -4.84
C GLN A 204 -17.59 15.49 -5.48
N PRO A 205 -18.63 16.34 -5.52
CA PRO A 205 -18.54 17.67 -6.13
C PRO A 205 -17.40 18.56 -5.58
N LYS A 206 -17.07 18.41 -4.29
CA LYS A 206 -15.94 19.13 -3.67
C LYS A 206 -14.59 18.64 -4.20
N THR A 207 -14.46 17.36 -4.49
CA THR A 207 -13.25 16.75 -5.09
C THR A 207 -13.09 17.19 -6.54
N VAL A 208 -14.18 17.21 -7.33
CA VAL A 208 -14.18 17.73 -8.70
C VAL A 208 -13.70 19.18 -8.74
N ARG A 209 -14.24 20.05 -7.88
CA ARG A 209 -13.79 21.46 -7.79
C ARG A 209 -12.31 21.60 -7.41
N ALA A 210 -11.83 20.76 -6.50
CA ALA A 210 -10.42 20.74 -6.11
C ALA A 210 -9.51 20.32 -7.27
N LEU A 211 -9.90 19.27 -8.02
CA LEU A 211 -9.19 18.80 -9.20
C LEU A 211 -9.16 19.85 -10.31
N GLN A 212 -10.30 20.48 -10.62
CA GLN A 212 -10.36 21.58 -11.60
C GLN A 212 -9.42 22.73 -11.25
N ARG A 213 -9.37 23.13 -9.98
CA ARG A 213 -8.46 24.19 -9.53
C ARG A 213 -6.99 23.76 -9.65
N TYR A 214 -6.68 22.52 -9.26
CA TYR A 214 -5.34 21.98 -9.42
C TYR A 214 -4.92 21.88 -10.89
N LEU A 215 -5.80 21.44 -11.79
CA LEU A 215 -5.50 21.33 -13.21
C LEU A 215 -5.16 22.69 -13.84
N ARG A 216 -5.89 23.75 -13.49
CA ARG A 216 -5.53 25.12 -13.91
C ARG A 216 -4.13 25.54 -13.43
N ALA A 217 -3.84 25.32 -12.15
CA ALA A 217 -2.50 25.61 -11.61
C ALA A 217 -1.41 24.71 -12.23
N ARG A 218 -1.78 23.48 -12.63
CA ARG A 218 -0.89 22.52 -13.29
C ARG A 218 -0.60 22.93 -14.73
N GLU A 219 -1.55 23.47 -15.47
CA GLU A 219 -1.36 23.94 -16.86
C GLU A 219 -0.23 24.98 -16.95
N GLU A 220 -0.17 25.89 -15.98
CA GLU A 220 0.86 26.94 -15.87
C GLU A 220 2.22 26.41 -15.38
N HIS A 221 2.30 25.17 -14.89
CA HIS A 221 3.55 24.59 -14.39
C HIS A 221 4.45 24.12 -15.55
N SER A 222 5.76 24.37 -15.45
CA SER A 222 6.77 23.99 -16.45
C SER A 222 6.84 22.49 -16.83
N LEU A 223 6.18 21.61 -16.05
CA LEU A 223 6.19 20.15 -16.22
C LEU A 223 4.80 19.61 -16.58
N SER A 224 3.89 20.48 -17.01
CA SER A 224 2.50 20.17 -17.34
C SER A 224 2.35 19.20 -18.51
N GLN A 225 3.35 19.13 -19.39
CA GLN A 225 3.35 18.32 -20.62
C GLN A 225 3.38 16.80 -20.37
N GLY A 226 3.74 16.36 -19.17
CA GLY A 226 3.75 14.93 -18.83
C GLY A 226 2.34 14.35 -18.65
N PRO A 227 2.15 13.02 -18.82
CA PRO A 227 0.83 12.40 -18.68
C PRO A 227 0.35 12.30 -17.22
N TRP A 228 1.26 12.38 -16.25
CA TRP A 228 0.97 12.13 -14.84
C TRP A 228 0.13 13.26 -14.23
N LEU A 229 -0.92 12.89 -13.49
CA LEU A 229 -1.79 13.86 -12.83
C LEU A 229 -1.02 14.65 -11.77
N TRP A 230 -0.28 13.96 -10.91
CA TRP A 230 0.41 14.57 -9.77
C TRP A 230 1.88 14.88 -10.08
N LEU A 231 2.21 16.16 -10.18
CA LEU A 231 3.59 16.62 -10.35
C LEU A 231 4.34 16.57 -9.01
N GLY A 232 5.62 16.22 -9.07
CA GLY A 232 6.51 16.26 -7.91
C GLY A 232 6.97 17.69 -7.60
N THR A 233 7.64 17.86 -6.47
CA THR A 233 8.32 19.12 -6.13
C THR A 233 9.73 19.13 -6.72
N ARG A 234 10.39 20.31 -6.76
CA ARG A 234 11.78 20.48 -7.23
C ARG A 234 12.01 19.93 -8.65
N ASN A 235 11.18 20.34 -9.60
CA ASN A 235 11.26 19.96 -11.01
C ASN A 235 11.23 18.45 -11.28
N ARG A 236 10.48 17.68 -10.48
CA ARG A 236 10.23 16.27 -10.74
C ARG A 236 8.90 16.10 -11.47
N ASN A 237 8.94 15.48 -12.66
CA ASN A 237 7.76 15.25 -13.51
C ASN A 237 6.64 14.43 -12.85
N ARG A 238 6.92 13.71 -11.76
CA ARG A 238 5.96 12.84 -11.08
C ARG A 238 6.18 12.83 -9.57
N LEU A 239 5.10 12.97 -8.82
CA LEU A 239 5.09 12.75 -7.38
C LEU A 239 5.43 11.28 -7.08
N ARG A 240 6.33 11.04 -6.12
CA ARG A 240 6.70 9.69 -5.66
C ARG A 240 6.09 9.40 -4.30
N TYR A 241 6.04 8.13 -3.92
CA TYR A 241 5.48 7.69 -2.64
C TYR A 241 6.07 8.43 -1.43
N SER A 242 7.39 8.60 -1.39
CA SER A 242 8.05 9.35 -0.30
C SER A 242 7.60 10.81 -0.22
N GLY A 243 7.33 11.45 -1.38
CA GLY A 243 6.79 12.80 -1.45
C GLY A 243 5.35 12.88 -0.97
N LEU A 244 4.49 11.95 -1.40
CA LEU A 244 3.11 11.84 -0.92
C LEU A 244 3.05 11.59 0.60
N TYR A 245 3.87 10.66 1.09
CA TYR A 245 3.95 10.32 2.50
C TYR A 245 4.38 11.52 3.34
N ARG A 246 5.44 12.23 2.93
CA ARG A 246 5.90 13.45 3.60
C ARG A 246 4.85 14.55 3.56
N MET A 247 4.17 14.73 2.41
CA MET A 247 3.12 15.72 2.27
C MET A 247 1.97 15.46 3.24
N VAL A 248 1.46 14.22 3.30
CA VAL A 248 0.37 13.84 4.21
C VAL A 248 0.75 14.10 5.67
N LYS A 249 1.98 13.74 6.06
CA LYS A 249 2.49 14.00 7.41
C LYS A 249 2.58 15.49 7.73
N ARG A 250 3.19 16.26 6.83
CA ARG A 250 3.31 17.72 6.97
C ARG A 250 1.95 18.39 7.16
N ARG A 251 0.94 18.01 6.37
CA ARG A 251 -0.41 18.61 6.49
C ARG A 251 -1.13 18.21 7.77
N ALA A 252 -0.83 17.05 8.35
CA ALA A 252 -1.33 16.68 9.66
C ALA A 252 -0.66 17.48 10.79
N GLU A 253 0.66 17.68 10.72
CA GLU A 253 1.41 18.51 11.67
C GLU A 253 0.94 19.97 11.64
N GLU A 254 0.75 20.53 10.44
CA GLU A 254 0.18 21.88 10.26
C GLU A 254 -1.24 21.99 10.85
N ALA A 255 -2.00 20.89 10.86
CA ALA A 255 -3.34 20.82 11.45
C ALA A 255 -3.32 20.51 12.96
N GLY A 256 -2.15 20.37 13.58
CA GLY A 256 -1.99 20.15 15.02
C GLY A 256 -2.02 18.69 15.47
N TYR A 257 -1.85 17.73 14.56
CA TYR A 257 -1.86 16.30 14.86
C TYR A 257 -0.47 15.67 14.79
N ASP A 258 -0.26 14.57 15.51
CA ASP A 258 0.96 13.75 15.42
C ASP A 258 1.05 13.05 14.05
N SER A 259 2.14 13.27 13.33
CA SER A 259 2.35 12.64 12.02
C SER A 259 2.53 11.13 12.07
N ALA A 260 2.74 10.51 13.25
CA ALA A 260 2.73 9.07 13.45
C ALA A 260 1.32 8.44 13.32
N GLU A 261 0.26 9.24 13.42
CA GLU A 261 -1.13 8.77 13.35
C GLU A 261 -1.63 8.60 11.92
N VAL A 262 -1.01 9.29 10.95
CA VAL A 262 -1.49 9.35 9.57
C VAL A 262 -0.52 8.72 8.57
N SER A 263 -1.12 8.10 7.57
CA SER A 263 -0.46 7.69 6.33
C SER A 263 -1.43 7.89 5.17
N PRO A 264 -0.96 7.86 3.90
CA PRO A 264 -1.87 7.90 2.76
C PRO A 264 -2.93 6.78 2.80
N HIS A 265 -2.60 5.61 3.34
CA HIS A 265 -3.55 4.51 3.48
C HIS A 265 -4.58 4.72 4.58
N SER A 266 -4.32 5.58 5.58
CA SER A 266 -5.29 5.89 6.64
C SER A 266 -6.57 6.51 6.07
N TYR A 267 -6.47 7.37 5.07
CA TYR A 267 -7.64 7.89 4.33
C TYR A 267 -8.43 6.78 3.63
N CYS A 268 -7.73 5.88 2.96
CA CYS A 268 -8.31 4.72 2.28
C CYS A 268 -8.97 3.73 3.25
N HIS A 269 -8.47 3.63 4.49
CA HIS A 269 -9.11 2.88 5.56
C HIS A 269 -10.37 3.55 6.05
N THR A 270 -10.28 4.86 6.31
CA THR A 270 -11.39 5.72 6.77
C THR A 270 -12.57 5.63 5.81
N TRP A 271 -12.35 5.86 4.51
CA TRP A 271 -13.40 5.80 3.49
C TRP A 271 -14.14 4.46 3.46
N THR A 272 -13.45 3.35 3.73
CA THR A 272 -14.12 2.04 3.79
C THR A 272 -14.85 1.78 5.08
N ASP A 273 -14.33 2.27 6.21
CA ASP A 273 -15.09 2.27 7.45
C ASP A 273 -16.37 3.10 7.29
N ASP A 274 -16.30 4.26 6.62
CA ASP A 274 -17.43 5.14 6.35
C ASP A 274 -18.50 4.47 5.46
N LEU A 275 -18.10 3.81 4.36
CA LEU A 275 -19.03 3.08 3.50
C LEU A 275 -19.75 1.95 4.26
N LEU A 276 -19.00 1.15 5.01
CA LEU A 276 -19.58 0.06 5.79
C LEU A 276 -20.50 0.61 6.89
N SER A 277 -20.14 1.72 7.53
CA SER A 277 -20.93 2.38 8.57
C SER A 277 -22.20 3.03 8.01
N SER A 278 -22.16 3.45 6.74
CA SER A 278 -23.31 3.98 6.00
C SER A 278 -24.24 2.89 5.43
N GLY A 279 -23.99 1.61 5.75
CA GLY A 279 -24.85 0.49 5.34
C GLY A 279 -24.58 -0.03 3.92
N VAL A 280 -23.50 0.39 3.26
CA VAL A 280 -23.12 -0.18 1.96
C VAL A 280 -22.73 -1.65 2.14
N SER A 281 -23.31 -2.53 1.32
CA SER A 281 -23.05 -3.96 1.40
C SER A 281 -21.56 -4.27 1.23
N GLY A 282 -21.09 -5.32 1.89
CA GLY A 282 -19.69 -5.74 1.80
C GLY A 282 -19.25 -6.06 0.36
N GLU A 283 -20.16 -6.58 -0.46
CA GLU A 283 -19.93 -6.85 -1.89
C GLU A 283 -19.72 -5.55 -2.68
N ASN A 284 -20.55 -4.53 -2.44
CA ASN A 284 -20.41 -3.23 -3.09
C ASN A 284 -19.11 -2.52 -2.66
N VAL A 285 -18.74 -2.63 -1.38
CA VAL A 285 -17.44 -2.16 -0.89
C VAL A 285 -16.29 -2.90 -1.59
N MET A 286 -16.38 -4.22 -1.72
CA MET A 286 -15.38 -5.03 -2.44
C MET A 286 -15.26 -4.59 -3.91
N ALA A 287 -16.37 -4.33 -4.60
CA ALA A 287 -16.39 -3.87 -5.97
C ALA A 287 -15.67 -2.53 -6.13
N VAL A 288 -16.04 -1.49 -5.37
CA VAL A 288 -15.40 -0.17 -5.47
C VAL A 288 -13.97 -0.17 -4.94
N ARG A 289 -13.60 -1.09 -4.04
CA ARG A 289 -12.20 -1.26 -3.58
C ARG A 289 -11.34 -2.11 -4.52
N GLY A 290 -11.94 -2.83 -5.46
CA GLY A 290 -11.28 -3.83 -6.30
C GLY A 290 -10.72 -5.01 -5.49
N TRP A 291 -11.42 -5.42 -4.42
CA TRP A 291 -11.00 -6.58 -3.61
C TRP A 291 -11.50 -7.88 -4.23
N LYS A 292 -10.55 -8.75 -4.59
CA LYS A 292 -10.85 -10.10 -5.11
C LYS A 292 -11.07 -11.15 -4.00
N SER A 293 -10.75 -10.83 -2.74
CA SER A 293 -10.85 -11.78 -1.62
C SER A 293 -11.68 -11.21 -0.46
N PRO A 294 -12.63 -11.99 0.09
CA PRO A 294 -13.39 -11.61 1.29
C PRO A 294 -12.53 -11.42 2.55
N ALA A 295 -11.30 -11.94 2.57
CA ALA A 295 -10.39 -11.74 3.69
C ALA A 295 -10.11 -10.26 3.96
N MET A 296 -10.06 -9.44 2.91
CA MET A 296 -9.93 -7.99 3.05
C MET A 296 -11.15 -7.37 3.69
N LEU A 297 -12.36 -7.75 3.26
CA LEU A 297 -13.60 -7.26 3.85
C LEU A 297 -13.69 -7.63 5.34
N ARG A 298 -13.41 -8.88 5.70
CA ARG A 298 -13.42 -9.35 7.10
C ARG A 298 -12.52 -8.50 8.01
N ARG A 299 -11.39 -8.02 7.50
CA ARG A 299 -10.47 -7.15 8.26
C ARG A 299 -11.12 -5.82 8.71
N TYR A 300 -12.08 -5.29 7.98
CA TYR A 300 -12.82 -4.06 8.34
C TYR A 300 -14.18 -4.37 8.97
N ALA A 301 -14.78 -5.51 8.60
CA ALA A 301 -16.13 -5.85 9.00
C ALA A 301 -16.23 -6.39 10.43
N HIS A 302 -15.13 -6.90 11.02
CA HIS A 302 -15.18 -7.70 12.24
C HIS A 302 -15.78 -6.96 13.46
N ASP A 303 -15.27 -5.77 13.82
CA ASP A 303 -15.55 -5.19 15.15
C ASP A 303 -16.87 -4.43 15.25
N GLN A 304 -17.47 -4.03 14.12
CA GLN A 304 -18.77 -3.35 14.08
C GLN A 304 -19.86 -4.17 13.41
N ALA A 305 -19.62 -5.46 13.13
CA ALA A 305 -20.65 -6.34 12.56
C ALA A 305 -21.92 -6.33 13.41
N SER A 306 -21.79 -6.51 14.74
CA SER A 306 -22.93 -6.53 15.66
C SER A 306 -23.64 -5.17 15.73
N GLN A 307 -22.90 -4.07 15.89
CA GLN A 307 -23.52 -2.73 15.95
C GLN A 307 -24.23 -2.36 14.64
N ARG A 308 -23.64 -2.69 13.49
CA ARG A 308 -24.27 -2.47 12.18
C ARG A 308 -25.49 -3.34 11.99
N ALA A 309 -25.45 -4.60 12.41
CA ALA A 309 -26.60 -5.49 12.36
C ALA A 309 -27.74 -4.94 13.23
N VAL A 310 -27.46 -4.51 14.45
CA VAL A 310 -28.43 -3.85 15.34
C VAL A 310 -29.01 -2.59 14.71
N THR A 311 -28.17 -1.71 14.17
CA THR A 311 -28.62 -0.47 13.50
C THR A 311 -29.50 -0.77 12.28
N ALA A 312 -29.12 -1.75 11.46
CA ALA A 312 -29.90 -2.18 10.29
C ALA A 312 -31.26 -2.76 10.69
N VAL A 313 -31.32 -3.56 11.76
CA VAL A 313 -32.57 -4.08 12.33
C VAL A 313 -33.44 -2.96 12.90
N HIS A 314 -32.86 -1.96 13.56
CA HIS A 314 -33.63 -0.79 14.00
C HIS A 314 -34.18 0.04 12.82
N GLN A 315 -33.40 0.21 11.74
CA GLN A 315 -33.83 0.92 10.53
C GLN A 315 -34.92 0.18 9.76
N LEU A 316 -34.97 -1.16 9.86
CA LEU A 316 -36.04 -1.97 9.28
C LEU A 316 -37.42 -1.60 9.84
N GLY A 317 -37.47 -1.11 11.09
CA GLY A 317 -38.70 -0.74 11.78
C GLY A 317 -39.59 -1.95 12.05
N ASP A 318 -40.79 -1.69 12.60
CA ASP A 318 -41.84 -2.70 12.60
C ASP A 318 -42.45 -2.77 11.20
N ARG A 319 -42.38 -3.94 10.57
CA ARG A 319 -42.82 -4.14 9.19
C ARG A 319 -44.19 -4.83 9.09
N TYR A 320 -44.71 -5.35 10.19
CA TYR A 320 -45.99 -6.05 10.25
C TYR A 320 -46.79 -5.62 11.47
#